data_AF-A0A7X8JL56-F1
#
_entry.id   AF-A0A7X8JL56-F1
#
_cell.length_a   1.000
_cell.length_b   1.000
_cell.length_c   1.000
_cell.angle_alpha   90.00
_cell.angle_beta   90.00
_cell.angle_gamma   90.00
#
_symmetry.space_group_name_H-M   'P 1'
#
loop_
_entity.id
_entity.type
_entity.pdbx_description
1 polymer ?
#
loop_
_entity_poly.entity_id
_entity_poly.type
_entity_poly.pdbx_seq_one_letter_code
_entity_poly.pdbx_strand_id
1 'polypeptide(L)' 'MKKPSKRNDKNTQKSLLRKNRVTFVLNDKELNALEAYCKRFRVKNKSRFVRTVLMSTVIERLEQSSPTLFD' A
#
# COMPACT_ATOMS: atom_id res chain seq x y z
N MET A 1 -5.97 -12.92 -32.06
CA MET A 1 -5.41 -12.90 -30.69
C MET A 1 -6.51 -13.17 -29.66
N LYS A 2 -6.45 -14.29 -28.93
CA LYS A 2 -7.38 -14.58 -27.83
C LYS A 2 -6.99 -13.71 -26.62
N LYS A 3 -7.90 -12.87 -26.11
CA LYS A 3 -7.69 -12.11 -24.87
C LYS A 3 -7.52 -13.10 -23.69
N PRO A 4 -6.57 -12.90 -22.76
CA PRO A 4 -6.41 -13.81 -21.63
C PRO A 4 -7.67 -13.77 -20.76
N SER A 5 -8.28 -14.93 -20.56
CA SER A 5 -9.44 -15.12 -19.70
C SER A 5 -9.04 -14.88 -18.25
N LYS A 6 -9.62 -13.84 -17.61
CA LYS A 6 -9.51 -13.63 -16.16
C LYS A 6 -10.12 -14.84 -15.44
N ARG A 7 -9.27 -15.74 -14.92
CA ARG A 7 -9.70 -16.80 -13.99
C ARG A 7 -10.26 -16.12 -12.73
N ASN A 8 -11.57 -16.22 -12.56
CA ASN A 8 -12.32 -15.57 -11.49
C ASN A 8 -12.34 -16.48 -10.26
N ASP A 9 -11.20 -16.63 -9.60
CA ASP A 9 -11.06 -17.50 -8.43
C ASP A 9 -11.61 -16.78 -7.19
N LYS A 10 -12.87 -17.05 -6.86
CA LYS A 10 -13.61 -16.35 -5.78
C LYS A 10 -12.92 -16.49 -4.41
N ASN A 11 -12.14 -17.54 -4.21
CA ASN A 11 -11.46 -17.81 -2.94
C ASN A 11 -10.22 -16.91 -2.75
N THR A 12 -9.43 -16.71 -3.82
CA THR A 12 -8.27 -15.80 -3.82
C THR A 12 -8.70 -14.34 -3.60
N GLN A 13 -9.89 -13.94 -4.09
CA GLN A 13 -10.39 -12.60 -3.85
C GLN A 13 -10.82 -12.36 -2.41
N LYS A 14 -11.27 -13.39 -1.69
CA LYS A 14 -11.60 -13.29 -0.26
C LYS A 14 -10.37 -13.08 0.60
N SER A 15 -9.24 -13.71 0.28
CA SER A 15 -8.00 -13.56 1.07
C SER A 15 -7.34 -12.19 0.92
N LEU A 16 -7.58 -11.50 -0.20
CA LEU A 16 -7.08 -10.14 -0.46
C LEU A 16 -7.93 -9.03 0.17
N LEU A 17 -9.04 -9.37 0.85
CA LEU A 17 -9.89 -8.41 1.53
C LEU A 17 -9.16 -7.76 2.69
N ARG A 18 -9.23 -6.43 2.73
CA ARG A 18 -8.64 -5.61 3.79
C ARG A 18 -9.56 -5.62 5.00
N LYS A 19 -9.33 -6.56 5.92
CA LYS A 19 -10.14 -6.76 7.13
C LYS A 19 -9.54 -6.13 8.40
N ASN A 20 -8.23 -5.89 8.42
CA ASN A 20 -7.53 -5.37 9.59
C ASN A 20 -7.51 -3.84 9.56
N ARG A 21 -7.87 -3.20 10.67
CA ARG A 21 -7.84 -1.73 10.82
C ARG A 21 -6.53 -1.30 11.45
N VAL A 22 -5.93 -0.25 10.89
CA VAL A 22 -4.74 0.42 11.43
C VAL A 22 -5.04 1.93 11.48
N THR A 23 -4.65 2.59 12.56
CA THR A 23 -4.88 4.02 12.79
C THR A 23 -3.57 4.67 13.20
N PHE A 24 -3.29 5.84 12.64
CA PHE A 24 -2.15 6.68 13.00
C PHE A 24 -2.68 8.05 13.42
N VAL A 25 -2.05 8.62 14.44
CA VAL A 25 -2.31 10.00 14.87
C VAL A 25 -1.15 10.84 14.37
N LEU A 26 -1.48 11.95 13.72
CA LEU A 26 -0.50 12.90 13.19
C LEU A 26 -0.62 14.19 13.98
N ASN A 27 0.50 14.88 14.18
CA ASN A 27 0.44 16.26 14.66
C ASN A 27 -0.02 17.21 13.54
N ASP A 28 -0.29 18.46 13.90
CA ASP A 28 -0.82 19.46 12.95
C ASP A 28 0.11 19.70 11.75
N LYS A 29 1.44 19.69 11.98
CA LYS A 29 2.43 19.91 10.91
C LYS A 29 2.45 18.75 9.92
N GLU A 30 2.43 17.52 10.42
CA GLU A 30 2.39 16.30 9.63
C GLU A 30 1.09 16.20 8.82
N LEU A 31 -0.04 16.52 9.44
CA LEU A 31 -1.33 16.53 8.76
C LEU A 31 -1.34 17.55 7.62
N ASN A 32 -0.93 18.79 7.90
CA ASN A 32 -0.86 19.86 6.90
C ASN A 32 0.05 19.48 5.71
N ALA A 33 1.20 18.86 5.98
CA ALA A 33 2.11 18.39 4.94
C ALA A 33 1.46 17.29 4.07
N LEU A 34 0.78 16.32 4.70
CA LEU A 34 0.07 15.25 4.00
C LEU A 34 -1.06 15.81 3.12
N GLU A 35 -1.83 16.77 3.63
CA GLU A 35 -2.91 17.42 2.90
C GLU A 35 -2.38 18.22 1.70
N ALA A 36 -1.33 19.02 1.91
CA ALA A 36 -0.67 19.78 0.85
C ALA A 36 -0.14 18.87 -0.25
N TYR A 37 0.50 17.75 0.10
CA TYR A 37 0.94 16.73 -0.84
C TYR A 37 -0.25 16.17 -1.64
N CYS A 38 -1.30 15.73 -0.94
CA CYS A 38 -2.48 15.16 -1.57
C CYS A 38 -3.15 16.14 -2.55
N LYS A 39 -3.21 17.43 -2.20
CA LYS A 39 -3.73 18.49 -3.07
C LYS A 39 -2.84 18.71 -4.29
N ARG A 40 -1.52 18.83 -4.10
CA ARG A 40 -0.54 19.08 -5.16
C ARG A 40 -0.56 17.97 -6.23
N PHE A 41 -0.61 16.71 -5.81
CA PHE A 41 -0.56 15.55 -6.69
C PHE A 41 -1.94 14.96 -7.03
N ARG A 42 -3.02 15.66 -6.67
CA ARG A 42 -4.42 15.25 -6.94
C ARG A 42 -4.71 13.81 -6.47
N VAL A 43 -4.24 13.47 -5.28
CA VAL A 43 -4.47 12.16 -4.66
C VAL A 43 -5.94 12.01 -4.34
N LYS A 44 -6.67 11.23 -5.14
CA LYS A 44 -8.11 10.98 -4.97
C LYS A 44 -8.45 10.08 -3.78
N ASN A 45 -7.53 9.19 -3.39
CA ASN A 45 -7.76 8.22 -2.31
C ASN A 45 -6.57 8.19 -1.35
N LYS A 46 -6.70 8.93 -0.24
CA LYS A 46 -5.67 9.06 0.81
C LYS A 46 -5.30 7.69 1.39
N SER A 47 -6.28 6.85 1.71
CA SER A 47 -6.02 5.51 2.28
C SER A 47 -5.23 4.60 1.34
N ARG A 48 -5.51 4.66 0.03
CA ARG A 48 -4.74 3.91 -0.98
C ARG A 48 -3.30 4.42 -1.03
N PHE A 49 -3.12 5.75 -1.07
CA PHE A 49 -1.80 6.38 -1.10
C PHE A 49 -0.97 5.99 0.12
N VAL A 50 -1.48 6.23 1.32
CA VAL A 50 -0.78 5.92 2.59
C VAL A 50 -0.38 4.45 2.63
N ARG A 51 -1.30 3.54 2.30
CA ARG A 51 -1.01 2.11 2.29
C ARG A 51 0.06 1.73 1.26
N THR A 52 0.01 2.30 0.05
CA THR A 52 1.01 2.00 -0.97
C THR A 52 2.39 2.44 -0.53
N VAL A 53 2.53 3.69 -0.07
CA VAL A 53 3.82 4.21 0.41
C VAL A 53 4.34 3.39 1.57
N LEU A 54 3.51 3.17 2.60
CA LEU A 54 3.89 2.42 3.79
C LEU A 54 4.32 0.98 3.46
N MET A 55 3.52 0.26 2.67
CA MET A 55 3.82 -1.14 2.35
C MET A 55 5.03 -1.28 1.43
N SER A 56 5.25 -0.34 0.50
CA SER A 56 6.46 -0.33 -0.34
C SER A 56 7.72 -0.22 0.54
N THR A 57 7.74 0.73 1.48
CA THR A 57 8.89 0.89 2.39
C THR A 57 9.09 -0.32 3.31
N VAL A 58 8.00 -0.88 3.86
CA VAL A 58 8.08 -2.06 4.74
C VAL A 58 8.63 -3.27 3.99
N ILE A 59 8.09 -3.57 2.81
CA ILE A 59 8.51 -4.74 2.02
C ILE A 59 9.96 -4.58 1.58
N GLU A 60 10.34 -3.43 1.03
CA GLU A 60 11.71 -3.14 0.60
C GLU A 60 12.70 -3.31 1.76
N ARG A 61 12.35 -2.79 2.95
CA ARG A 61 13.21 -2.94 4.14
C ARG A 61 13.33 -4.38 4.60
N LEU A 62 12.24 -5.15 4.54
CA LEU A 62 12.25 -6.57 4.90
C LEU A 62 13.11 -7.39 3.93
N GLU A 63 12.97 -7.14 2.63
CA GLU A 63 13.79 -7.78 1.58
C GLU A 63 15.28 -7.48 1.78
N GLN A 64 15.64 -6.24 2.06
CA GLN A 64 17.03 -5.83 2.33
C GLN A 64 17.60 -6.42 3.63
N SER A 65 16.75 -6.71 4.61
CA SER A 65 17.17 -7.25 5.92
C SER A 65 17.23 -8.77 5.97
N SER A 66 16.68 -9.45 4.97
CA SER A 66 16.78 -10.90 4.88
C SER A 66 18.23 -11.26 4.54
N PRO A 67 18.88 -12.18 5.27
CA PRO A 67 20.16 -12.73 4.81
C PRO A 67 19.94 -13.26 3.40
N THR A 68 20.79 -12.86 2.46
CA THR A 68 20.71 -13.42 1.12
C THR A 68 21.11 -14.89 1.24
N LEU A 69 20.44 -15.78 0.50
CA LEU A 69 20.64 -17.23 0.60
C LEU A 69 22.08 -17.68 0.25
N PHE A 70 22.94 -16.74 -0.14
CA PHE A 70 24.27 -16.98 -0.68
C PHE A 70 25.36 -16.09 -0.04
N ASP A 71 25.05 -15.34 1.03
CA ASP A 71 26.06 -14.71 1.90
C ASP A 71 26.34 -15.59 3.13
#